data_AF-A0A2A5BMA9-F1
#
_entry.id   AF-A0A2A5BMA9-F1
#
_cell.length_a   1.000
_cell.length_b   1.000
_cell.length_c   1.000
_cell.angle_alpha   90.00
_cell.angle_beta   90.00
_cell.angle_gamma   90.00
#
_symmetry.space_group_name_H-M   'P 1'
#
loop_
_entity.id
_entity.type
_entity.pdbx_description
1 polymer ?
#
loop_
_entity_poly.entity_id
_entity_poly.type
_entity_poly.pdbx_seq_one_letter_code
_entity_poly.pdbx_strand_id
1 'polypeptide(L)'
;MKLFRWFATSMMGLMLVSCVTINIYFPAAAAEKAADHIIEDIWGPDSKSAAEEAEAEQQSQLAAPQSQAIAMVVLNWLVSPASAEINLNINSAAVTSIQNKMKARHGKLKAYYSSGAVGLTDNGLVTVRDAKSIALKDRNKVKALVAEENKDRNALYAEIARANGHPEWKADIQSTFARRWVSNAASGWWYKSGGSWKQK
;
A
#
# COMPACT_ATOMS: atom_id res chain seq x y z
N MET A 1 -40.20 43.09 -14.80
CA MET A 1 -38.88 43.17 -15.48
C MET A 1 -37.68 43.20 -14.54
N LYS A 2 -37.75 43.76 -13.32
CA LYS A 2 -36.62 43.78 -12.37
C LYS A 2 -36.32 42.41 -11.73
N LEU A 3 -37.34 41.60 -11.45
CA LEU A 3 -37.18 40.24 -10.89
C LEU A 3 -36.49 39.25 -11.85
N PHE A 4 -36.75 39.34 -13.16
CA PHE A 4 -36.13 38.47 -14.17
C PHE A 4 -34.63 38.78 -14.37
N ARG A 5 -34.23 40.05 -14.23
CA ARG A 5 -32.82 40.48 -14.24
C ARG A 5 -32.07 39.96 -13.01
N TRP A 6 -32.75 39.89 -11.86
CA TRP A 6 -32.17 39.37 -10.61
C TRP A 6 -31.98 37.84 -10.64
N PHE A 7 -32.93 37.11 -11.23
CA PHE A 7 -32.79 35.67 -11.48
C PHE A 7 -31.71 35.35 -12.51
N ALA A 8 -31.60 36.13 -13.60
CA ALA A 8 -30.57 35.95 -14.62
C ALA A 8 -29.16 36.24 -14.09
N THR A 9 -28.99 37.20 -13.17
CA THR A 9 -27.69 37.46 -12.52
C THR A 9 -27.30 36.38 -11.50
N SER A 10 -28.27 35.71 -10.87
CA SER A 10 -27.99 34.64 -9.89
C SER A 10 -27.57 33.33 -10.58
N MET A 11 -28.17 33.01 -11.74
CA MET A 11 -27.85 31.79 -12.50
C MET A 11 -26.45 31.81 -13.14
N MET A 12 -25.94 32.99 -13.52
CA MET A 12 -24.63 33.14 -14.17
C MET A 12 -23.44 32.95 -13.20
N GLY A 13 -23.65 33.17 -11.90
CA GLY A 13 -22.59 33.05 -10.88
C GLY A 13 -22.19 31.60 -10.54
N LEU A 14 -23.04 30.61 -10.86
CA LEU A 14 -22.82 29.20 -10.51
C LEU A 14 -21.98 28.42 -11.54
N MET A 15 -21.62 29.02 -12.68
CA MET A 15 -20.98 28.33 -13.81
C MET A 15 -19.43 28.39 -13.83
N LEU A 16 -18.79 28.99 -12.81
CA LEU A 16 -17.34 29.30 -12.85
C LEU A 16 -16.41 28.34 -12.08
N VAL A 17 -16.84 27.12 -11.69
CA VAL A 17 -16.04 26.26 -10.78
C VAL A 17 -15.84 24.81 -11.26
N SER A 18 -15.63 24.56 -12.56
CA SER A 18 -15.50 23.17 -13.07
C SER A 18 -14.09 22.74 -13.50
N CYS A 19 -13.09 23.62 -13.47
CA CYS A 19 -11.71 23.25 -13.79
C CYS A 19 -10.83 23.24 -12.54
N VAL A 20 -11.08 22.30 -11.62
CA VAL A 20 -10.05 21.92 -10.65
C VAL A 20 -9.05 21.04 -11.38
N THR A 21 -7.81 21.51 -11.52
CA THR A 21 -6.68 20.65 -11.89
C THR A 21 -6.43 19.70 -10.73
N ILE A 22 -7.15 18.56 -10.69
CA ILE A 22 -6.87 17.51 -9.73
C ILE A 22 -5.55 16.87 -10.17
N ASN A 23 -4.44 17.40 -9.67
CA ASN A 23 -3.17 16.70 -9.72
C ASN A 23 -3.30 15.50 -8.77
N ILE A 24 -3.76 14.36 -9.29
CA ILE A 24 -3.94 13.15 -8.49
C ILE A 24 -2.56 12.68 -8.05
N TYR A 25 -2.20 13.03 -6.83
CA TYR A 25 -1.02 12.52 -6.14
C TYR A 25 -1.21 11.03 -5.84
N PHE A 26 -0.09 10.31 -5.71
CA PHE A 26 -0.09 8.89 -5.39
C PHE A 26 -0.86 8.61 -4.07
N PRO A 27 -1.89 7.74 -4.06
CA PRO A 27 -2.72 7.48 -2.89
C PRO A 27 -2.02 6.53 -1.92
N ALA A 28 -1.06 7.05 -1.14
CA ALA A 28 -0.17 6.25 -0.29
C ALA A 28 -0.92 5.36 0.72
N ALA A 29 -1.94 5.89 1.42
CA ALA A 29 -2.70 5.12 2.40
C ALA A 29 -3.45 3.93 1.76
N ALA A 30 -4.07 4.14 0.59
CA ALA A 30 -4.72 3.06 -0.15
C ALA A 30 -3.70 2.01 -0.64
N ALA A 31 -2.50 2.44 -1.00
CA ALA A 31 -1.41 1.54 -1.35
C ALA A 31 -0.90 0.73 -0.15
N GLU A 32 -0.87 1.31 1.04
CA GLU A 32 -0.49 0.61 2.27
C GLU A 32 -1.52 -0.48 2.63
N LYS A 33 -2.81 -0.14 2.61
CA LYS A 33 -3.90 -1.09 2.83
C LYS A 33 -3.92 -2.21 1.79
N ALA A 34 -3.74 -1.86 0.52
CA ALA A 34 -3.62 -2.83 -0.56
C ALA A 34 -2.41 -3.75 -0.38
N ALA A 35 -1.27 -3.20 0.04
CA ALA A 35 -0.08 -3.98 0.32
C ALA A 35 -0.32 -4.96 1.47
N ASP A 36 -0.90 -4.53 2.59
CA ASP A 36 -1.17 -5.42 3.71
C ASP A 36 -2.05 -6.59 3.33
N HIS A 37 -3.15 -6.32 2.61
CA HIS A 37 -4.05 -7.37 2.15
C HIS A 37 -3.35 -8.39 1.24
N ILE A 38 -2.54 -7.90 0.29
CA ILE A 38 -1.79 -8.78 -0.63
C ILE A 38 -0.72 -9.58 0.13
N ILE A 39 -0.02 -8.95 1.07
CA ILE A 39 1.04 -9.59 1.85
C ILE A 39 0.43 -10.69 2.73
N GLU A 40 -0.69 -10.41 3.39
CA GLU A 40 -1.44 -11.38 4.19
C GLU A 40 -1.90 -12.57 3.32
N ASP A 41 -2.39 -12.35 2.10
CA ASP A 41 -2.76 -13.46 1.22
C ASP A 41 -1.56 -14.33 0.79
N ILE A 42 -0.41 -13.71 0.55
CA ILE A 42 0.80 -14.41 0.08
C ILE A 42 1.52 -15.16 1.21
N TRP A 43 1.64 -14.55 2.39
CA TRP A 43 2.38 -15.11 3.53
C TRP A 43 1.50 -15.87 4.53
N GLY A 44 0.21 -15.57 4.57
CA GLY A 44 -0.72 -16.14 5.54
C GLY A 44 -0.64 -15.47 6.92
N PRO A 45 -1.54 -15.86 7.85
CA PRO A 45 -1.71 -15.18 9.14
C PRO A 45 -0.52 -15.30 10.10
N ASP A 46 0.39 -16.27 9.88
CA ASP A 46 1.60 -16.46 10.68
C ASP A 46 2.56 -15.25 10.64
N SER A 47 2.36 -14.33 9.70
CA SER A 47 3.19 -13.12 9.54
C SER A 47 2.68 -11.92 10.33
N LYS A 48 1.55 -12.02 11.02
CA LYS A 48 1.02 -10.96 11.88
C LYS A 48 1.82 -10.87 13.18
N SER A 49 2.89 -10.08 13.13
CA SER A 49 3.43 -9.43 14.31
C SER A 49 3.76 -7.97 13.94
N ALA A 50 3.02 -7.04 14.55
CA ALA A 50 3.13 -5.58 14.44
C ALA A 50 2.39 -4.88 13.27
N ALA A 51 1.09 -5.14 13.10
CA ALA A 51 0.19 -4.21 12.39
C ALA A 51 -0.98 -3.70 13.26
N GLU A 52 -1.05 -4.08 14.55
CA GLU A 52 -2.17 -3.75 15.44
C GLU A 52 -1.91 -2.54 16.35
N GLU A 53 -0.79 -1.83 16.20
CA GLU A 53 -0.46 -0.62 16.98
C GLU A 53 -0.34 0.66 16.13
N ALA A 54 -0.80 0.65 14.86
CA ALA A 54 -0.80 1.84 14.00
C ALA A 54 -2.21 2.27 13.53
N GLU A 55 -3.27 1.81 14.20
CA GLU A 55 -4.63 2.33 14.06
C GLU A 55 -5.14 2.80 15.42
N ALA A 56 -4.43 3.75 16.03
CA ALA A 56 -4.94 4.45 17.20
C ALA A 56 -4.51 5.91 17.21
N GLU A 57 -4.47 6.60 16.07
CA GLU A 57 -4.27 8.05 16.08
C GLU A 57 -4.71 8.73 14.77
N GLN A 58 -6.03 8.74 14.51
CA GLN A 58 -6.60 9.84 13.74
C GLN A 58 -8.08 10.09 14.06
N GLN A 59 -8.32 10.47 15.32
CA GLN A 59 -9.48 11.29 15.64
C GLN A 59 -9.12 12.23 16.79
N SER A 60 -8.28 13.23 16.50
CA SER A 60 -8.21 14.44 17.35
C SER A 60 -9.57 15.12 17.29
N GLN A 61 -10.46 14.71 18.18
CA GLN A 61 -11.59 15.53 18.58
C GLN A 61 -11.01 16.74 19.29
N LEU A 62 -10.79 17.82 18.54
CA LEU A 62 -10.58 19.14 19.11
C LEU A 62 -11.82 19.43 19.96
N ALA A 63 -11.65 19.40 21.29
CA ALA A 63 -12.67 19.82 22.24
C ALA A 63 -12.92 21.33 22.04
N ALA A 64 -13.82 21.68 21.13
CA ALA A 64 -14.26 23.04 20.92
C ALA A 64 -15.30 23.44 21.99
N PRO A 65 -15.28 24.69 22.48
CA PRO A 65 -16.22 25.16 23.49
C PRO A 65 -17.66 25.12 22.95
N GLN A 66 -18.57 24.71 23.82
CA GLN A 66 -19.96 24.26 23.56
C GLN A 66 -20.85 25.28 22.80
N SER A 67 -20.44 26.54 22.67
CA SER A 67 -21.17 27.58 21.94
C SER A 67 -20.86 27.65 20.43
N GLN A 68 -19.78 27.03 19.95
CA GLN A 68 -19.43 26.97 18.52
C GLN A 68 -19.90 25.67 17.83
N ALA A 69 -20.36 24.69 18.61
CA ALA A 69 -20.75 23.36 18.12
C ALA A 69 -22.03 23.37 17.26
N ILE A 70 -22.99 24.25 17.55
CA ILE A 70 -24.31 24.23 16.89
C ILE A 70 -24.20 24.68 15.42
N ALA A 71 -23.35 25.67 15.11
CA ALA A 71 -23.15 26.13 13.73
C ALA A 71 -22.45 25.07 12.85
N MET A 72 -21.52 24.31 13.42
CA MET A 72 -20.81 23.22 12.73
C MET A 72 -21.71 21.99 12.48
N VAL A 73 -22.65 21.68 13.39
CA VAL A 73 -23.60 20.57 13.22
C VAL A 73 -24.55 20.82 12.04
N VAL A 74 -25.01 22.05 11.84
CA VAL A 74 -25.87 22.41 10.69
C VAL A 74 -25.09 22.37 9.38
N LEU A 75 -23.82 22.82 9.36
CA LEU A 75 -22.95 22.75 8.18
C LEU A 75 -22.61 21.31 7.78
N ASN A 76 -22.38 20.41 8.74
CA ASN A 76 -22.08 18.99 8.48
C ASN A 76 -23.31 18.18 8.04
N TRP A 77 -24.52 18.65 8.35
CA TRP A 77 -25.76 18.07 7.80
C TRP A 77 -25.99 18.48 6.35
N LEU A 78 -25.62 19.72 5.99
CA LEU A 78 -25.81 20.27 4.64
C LEU A 78 -24.74 19.79 3.65
N VAL A 79 -23.53 19.49 4.15
CA VAL A 79 -22.42 18.95 3.36
C VAL A 79 -21.92 17.70 4.08
N SER A 80 -22.42 16.53 3.66
CA SER A 80 -21.80 15.27 4.07
C SER A 80 -20.34 15.31 3.59
N PRO A 81 -19.34 15.08 4.46
CA PRO A 81 -17.97 14.91 4.01
C PRO A 81 -17.91 13.61 3.21
N ALA A 82 -18.10 13.71 1.90
CA ALA A 82 -17.81 12.63 0.98
C ALA A 82 -16.29 12.50 0.88
N SER A 83 -15.70 11.76 1.82
CA SER A 83 -14.32 11.29 1.67
C SER A 83 -14.28 10.31 0.52
N ALA A 84 -13.99 10.79 -0.68
CA ALA A 84 -13.69 9.94 -1.81
C ALA A 84 -12.33 9.28 -1.57
N GLU A 85 -12.31 8.17 -0.84
CA GLU A 85 -11.11 7.36 -0.66
C GLU A 85 -10.74 6.74 -2.01
N ILE A 86 -9.63 7.19 -2.59
CA ILE A 86 -9.10 6.64 -3.84
C ILE A 86 -8.59 5.23 -3.52
N ASN A 87 -9.35 4.21 -3.89
CA ASN A 87 -8.97 2.82 -3.69
C ASN A 87 -8.13 2.32 -4.87
N LEU A 88 -6.97 1.70 -4.60
CA LEU A 88 -6.22 1.03 -5.65
C LEU A 88 -6.92 -0.26 -6.08
N ASN A 89 -7.16 -0.39 -7.37
CA ASN A 89 -7.60 -1.64 -7.96
C ASN A 89 -6.48 -2.68 -7.91
N ILE A 90 -6.69 -3.72 -7.10
CA ILE A 90 -5.80 -4.89 -6.99
C ILE A 90 -6.48 -6.19 -7.45
N ASN A 91 -7.67 -6.11 -8.05
CA ASN A 91 -8.50 -7.26 -8.39
C ASN A 91 -8.38 -7.66 -9.88
N SER A 92 -7.34 -7.19 -10.58
CA SER A 92 -7.10 -7.58 -11.97
C SER A 92 -6.70 -9.06 -12.06
N ALA A 93 -7.13 -9.76 -13.12
CA ALA A 93 -6.76 -11.16 -13.33
C ALA A 93 -5.23 -11.38 -13.36
N ALA A 94 -4.48 -10.39 -13.85
CA ALA A 94 -3.02 -10.44 -13.87
C ALA A 94 -2.44 -10.26 -12.46
N VAL A 95 -2.97 -9.34 -11.64
CA VAL A 95 -2.59 -9.21 -10.23
C VAL A 95 -2.83 -10.53 -9.50
N THR A 96 -4.02 -11.13 -9.62
CA THR A 96 -4.36 -12.41 -8.99
C THR A 96 -3.43 -13.54 -9.45
N SER A 97 -3.10 -13.60 -10.74
CA SER A 97 -2.17 -14.60 -11.28
C SER A 97 -0.77 -14.48 -10.66
N ILE A 98 -0.28 -13.24 -10.47
CA ILE A 98 1.01 -12.98 -9.85
C ILE A 98 0.99 -13.36 -8.36
N GLN A 99 -0.06 -12.96 -7.61
CA GLN A 99 -0.21 -13.33 -6.20
C GLN A 99 -0.19 -14.85 -6.01
N ASN A 100 -0.91 -15.60 -6.85
CA ASN A 100 -0.91 -17.07 -6.80
C ASN A 100 0.49 -17.68 -6.98
N LYS A 101 1.29 -17.13 -7.91
CA LYS A 101 2.69 -17.57 -8.11
C LYS A 101 3.55 -17.25 -6.88
N MET A 102 3.41 -16.05 -6.33
CA MET A 102 4.13 -15.61 -5.14
C MET A 102 3.77 -16.48 -3.93
N LYS A 103 2.49 -16.76 -3.70
CA LYS A 103 1.98 -17.63 -2.63
C LYS A 103 2.53 -19.04 -2.73
N ALA A 104 2.47 -19.65 -3.93
CA ALA A 104 3.04 -20.98 -4.17
C ALA A 104 4.56 -21.03 -3.95
N ARG A 105 5.26 -19.95 -4.27
CA ARG A 105 6.71 -19.82 -4.04
C ARG A 105 7.05 -19.56 -2.58
N HIS A 106 6.20 -18.81 -1.87
CA HIS A 106 6.42 -18.46 -0.48
C HIS A 106 6.61 -19.72 0.38
N GLY A 107 5.80 -20.77 0.16
CA GLY A 107 5.98 -22.06 0.85
C GLY A 107 7.37 -22.68 0.67
N LYS A 108 8.03 -22.43 -0.48
CA LYS A 108 9.40 -22.90 -0.76
C LYS A 108 10.48 -21.98 -0.18
N LEU A 109 10.16 -20.69 0.03
CA LEU A 109 11.08 -19.69 0.57
C LEU A 109 11.01 -19.57 2.10
N LYS A 110 9.89 -19.96 2.73
CA LYS A 110 9.63 -19.81 4.17
C LYS A 110 10.80 -20.30 5.04
N ALA A 111 11.28 -21.51 4.80
CA ALA A 111 12.41 -22.07 5.56
C ALA A 111 13.70 -21.25 5.45
N TYR A 112 13.95 -20.61 4.31
CA TYR A 112 15.15 -19.79 4.09
C TYR A 112 15.01 -18.39 4.69
N TYR A 113 13.79 -17.85 4.82
CA TYR A 113 13.56 -16.65 5.62
C TYR A 113 13.77 -16.94 7.11
N SER A 114 13.18 -18.03 7.62
CA SER A 114 13.31 -18.45 9.02
C SER A 114 14.76 -18.76 9.42
N SER A 115 15.55 -19.38 8.54
CA SER A 115 16.97 -19.64 8.81
C SER A 115 17.86 -18.41 8.65
N GLY A 116 17.33 -17.31 8.10
CA GLY A 116 18.12 -16.14 7.69
C GLY A 116 19.01 -16.36 6.45
N ALA A 117 18.83 -17.44 5.71
CA ALA A 117 19.53 -17.61 4.44
C ALA A 117 19.11 -16.54 3.41
N VAL A 118 17.83 -16.17 3.43
CA VAL A 118 17.24 -15.13 2.57
C VAL A 118 16.68 -14.02 3.45
N GLY A 119 16.82 -12.77 3.01
CA GLY A 119 16.28 -11.61 3.71
C GLY A 119 15.70 -10.56 2.76
N LEU A 120 14.94 -9.64 3.33
CA LEU A 120 14.32 -8.51 2.62
C LEU A 120 15.33 -7.37 2.41
N THR A 121 15.31 -6.73 1.25
CA THR A 121 16.15 -5.57 0.94
C THR A 121 15.40 -4.26 1.20
N ASP A 122 16.11 -3.13 1.25
CA ASP A 122 15.51 -1.80 1.50
C ASP A 122 14.45 -1.41 0.45
N ASN A 123 14.50 -1.99 -0.75
CA ASN A 123 13.57 -1.72 -1.85
C ASN A 123 12.44 -2.77 -1.98
N GLY A 124 12.20 -3.57 -0.94
CA GLY A 124 11.06 -4.50 -0.89
C GLY A 124 11.23 -5.75 -1.73
N LEU A 125 12.46 -6.06 -2.15
CA LEU A 125 12.83 -7.30 -2.82
C LEU A 125 13.44 -8.28 -1.81
N VAL A 126 13.82 -9.47 -2.28
CA VAL A 126 14.51 -10.47 -1.45
C VAL A 126 15.88 -10.80 -2.04
N THR A 127 16.80 -11.20 -1.18
CA THR A 127 18.16 -11.63 -1.60
C THR A 127 18.66 -12.75 -0.71
N VAL A 128 19.58 -13.55 -1.23
CA VAL A 128 20.41 -14.43 -0.39
C VAL A 128 21.27 -13.54 0.51
N ARG A 129 21.05 -13.62 1.82
CA ARG A 129 21.85 -12.92 2.84
C ARG A 129 23.03 -13.77 3.25
N ASP A 130 22.77 -15.01 3.65
CA ASP A 130 23.79 -15.94 4.12
C ASP A 130 23.74 -17.25 3.30
N ALA A 131 24.63 -17.33 2.32
CA ALA A 131 24.76 -18.52 1.48
C ALA A 131 25.35 -19.73 2.24
N LYS A 132 26.02 -19.51 3.39
CA LYS A 132 26.59 -20.59 4.21
C LYS A 132 25.50 -21.35 4.95
N SER A 133 24.39 -20.69 5.28
CA SER A 133 23.19 -21.33 5.84
C SER A 133 22.40 -22.18 4.83
N ILE A 134 22.81 -22.22 3.56
CA ILE A 134 22.17 -23.01 2.51
C ILE A 134 23.08 -24.19 2.15
N ALA A 135 22.53 -25.42 2.24
CA ALA A 135 23.21 -26.63 1.78
C ALA A 135 23.66 -26.48 0.32
N LEU A 136 24.88 -26.94 0.01
CA LEU A 136 25.51 -26.74 -1.31
C LEU A 136 24.61 -27.16 -2.47
N LYS A 137 23.94 -28.30 -2.35
CA LYS A 137 23.01 -28.85 -3.35
C LYS A 137 21.79 -27.96 -3.65
N ASP A 138 21.39 -27.11 -2.69
CA ASP A 138 20.18 -26.30 -2.79
C ASP A 138 20.47 -24.86 -3.23
N ARG A 139 21.74 -24.42 -3.27
CA ARG A 139 22.10 -23.01 -3.54
C ARG A 139 21.56 -22.50 -4.88
N ASN A 140 21.65 -23.28 -5.94
CA ASN A 140 21.14 -22.88 -7.26
C ASN A 140 19.61 -22.79 -7.26
N LYS A 141 18.93 -23.71 -6.56
CA LYS A 141 17.48 -23.66 -6.36
C LYS A 141 17.06 -22.40 -5.62
N VAL A 142 17.74 -22.03 -4.53
CA VAL A 142 17.40 -20.81 -3.77
C VAL A 142 17.64 -19.55 -4.60
N LYS A 143 18.75 -19.48 -5.35
CA LYS A 143 19.00 -18.37 -6.27
C LYS A 143 17.88 -18.20 -7.30
N ALA A 144 17.40 -19.31 -7.89
CA ALA A 144 16.28 -19.27 -8.83
C ALA A 144 14.97 -18.82 -8.15
N LEU A 145 14.69 -19.31 -6.94
CA LEU A 145 13.51 -18.87 -6.18
C LEU A 145 13.55 -17.37 -5.88
N VAL A 146 14.70 -16.84 -5.44
CA VAL A 146 14.91 -15.41 -5.18
C VAL A 146 14.71 -14.58 -6.46
N ALA A 147 15.27 -15.03 -7.59
CA ALA A 147 15.13 -14.34 -8.87
C ALA A 147 13.65 -14.29 -9.33
N GLU A 148 12.94 -15.41 -9.28
CA GLU A 148 11.53 -15.47 -9.68
C GLU A 148 10.61 -14.71 -8.71
N GLU A 149 10.93 -14.69 -7.41
CA GLU A 149 10.19 -13.86 -6.44
C GLU A 149 10.33 -12.38 -6.76
N ASN A 150 11.54 -11.91 -7.03
CA ASN A 150 11.79 -10.50 -7.37
C ASN A 150 11.17 -10.12 -8.71
N LYS A 151 11.17 -11.03 -9.69
CA LYS A 151 10.48 -10.83 -10.96
C LYS A 151 8.98 -10.63 -10.76
N ASP A 152 8.34 -11.48 -9.96
CA ASP A 152 6.90 -11.37 -9.68
C ASP A 152 6.57 -10.13 -8.84
N ARG A 153 7.38 -9.75 -7.84
CA ARG A 153 7.20 -8.49 -7.09
C ARG A 153 7.23 -7.27 -8.02
N ASN A 154 8.21 -7.21 -8.91
CA ASN A 154 8.31 -6.11 -9.87
C ASN A 154 7.13 -6.09 -10.87
N ALA A 155 6.67 -7.27 -11.29
CA ALA A 155 5.50 -7.41 -12.15
C ALA A 155 4.22 -6.98 -11.43
N LEU A 156 4.06 -7.34 -10.15
CA LEU A 156 2.94 -6.95 -9.31
C LEU A 156 2.83 -5.43 -9.23
N TYR A 157 3.92 -4.72 -8.94
CA TYR A 157 3.91 -3.26 -8.83
C TYR A 157 3.56 -2.59 -10.16
N ALA A 158 4.13 -3.08 -11.26
CA ALA A 158 3.81 -2.57 -12.59
C ALA A 158 2.35 -2.80 -12.97
N GLU A 159 1.80 -3.96 -12.61
CA GLU A 159 0.44 -4.34 -12.93
C GLU A 159 -0.58 -3.57 -12.09
N ILE A 160 -0.32 -3.35 -10.79
CA ILE A 160 -1.16 -2.48 -9.94
C ILE A 160 -1.15 -1.06 -10.53
N ALA A 161 0.03 -0.51 -10.86
CA ALA A 161 0.14 0.82 -11.47
C ALA A 161 -0.70 0.92 -12.77
N ARG A 162 -0.55 -0.07 -13.66
CA ARG A 162 -1.27 -0.14 -14.94
C ARG A 162 -2.78 -0.32 -14.77
N ALA A 163 -3.22 -1.17 -13.85
CA ALA A 163 -4.63 -1.43 -13.58
C ALA A 163 -5.35 -0.20 -12.99
N ASN A 164 -4.60 0.73 -12.42
CA ASN A 164 -5.09 2.00 -11.90
C ASN A 164 -4.91 3.18 -12.88
N GLY A 165 -4.44 2.93 -14.12
CA GLY A 165 -4.27 3.98 -15.12
C GLY A 165 -3.06 4.89 -14.88
N HIS A 166 -2.18 4.56 -13.92
CA HIS A 166 -1.04 5.37 -13.51
C HIS A 166 0.26 4.54 -13.51
N PRO A 167 0.82 4.15 -14.68
CA PRO A 167 2.07 3.40 -14.76
C PRO A 167 3.25 4.08 -14.04
N GLU A 168 3.22 5.40 -13.94
CA GLU A 168 4.20 6.22 -13.23
C GLU A 168 4.25 5.93 -11.72
N TRP A 169 3.15 5.46 -11.11
CA TRP A 169 3.09 5.13 -9.68
C TRP A 169 3.89 3.88 -9.30
N LYS A 170 4.42 3.12 -10.26
CA LYS A 170 5.14 1.87 -9.97
C LYS A 170 6.21 2.04 -8.89
N ALA A 171 7.00 3.11 -8.95
CA ALA A 171 8.08 3.35 -7.99
C ALA A 171 7.54 3.64 -6.58
N ASP A 172 6.48 4.43 -6.47
CA ASP A 172 5.84 4.75 -5.19
C ASP A 172 5.13 3.52 -4.60
N ILE A 173 4.46 2.73 -5.44
CA ILE A 173 3.90 1.43 -5.06
C ILE A 173 4.99 0.53 -4.51
N GLN A 174 6.12 0.39 -5.21
CA GLN A 174 7.24 -0.42 -4.72
C GLN A 174 7.78 0.08 -3.38
N SER A 175 7.96 1.39 -3.23
CA SER A 175 8.44 2.00 -1.99
C SER A 175 7.50 1.72 -0.81
N THR A 176 6.18 1.85 -1.04
CA THR A 176 5.15 1.53 -0.06
C THR A 176 5.16 0.05 0.31
N PHE A 177 5.14 -0.84 -0.69
CA PHE A 177 5.21 -2.28 -0.45
C PHE A 177 6.50 -2.67 0.26
N ALA A 178 7.64 -2.02 -0.01
CA ALA A 178 8.89 -2.31 0.68
C ALA A 178 8.77 -2.14 2.20
N ARG A 179 8.16 -1.03 2.63
CA ARG A 179 7.89 -0.78 4.05
C ARG A 179 6.91 -1.80 4.61
N ARG A 180 5.82 -2.08 3.90
CA ARG A 180 4.79 -3.03 4.37
C ARG A 180 5.28 -4.48 4.41
N TRP A 181 6.11 -4.92 3.46
CA TRP A 181 6.76 -6.24 3.48
C TRP A 181 7.63 -6.42 4.71
N VAL A 182 8.40 -5.39 5.07
CA VAL A 182 9.18 -5.43 6.31
C VAL A 182 8.23 -5.42 7.50
N SER A 183 7.24 -4.52 7.56
CA SER A 183 6.30 -4.41 8.68
C SER A 183 5.60 -5.73 9.01
N ASN A 184 5.15 -6.44 7.98
CA ASN A 184 4.46 -7.73 8.07
C ASN A 184 5.39 -8.95 8.08
N ALA A 185 6.72 -8.77 8.11
CA ALA A 185 7.62 -9.91 8.18
C ALA A 185 7.56 -10.55 9.58
N ALA A 186 7.54 -11.88 9.63
CA ALA A 186 7.52 -12.62 10.90
C ALA A 186 8.75 -12.32 11.75
N SER A 187 8.62 -12.42 13.07
CA SER A 187 9.74 -12.26 14.00
C SER A 187 10.88 -13.23 13.66
N GLY A 188 12.11 -12.75 13.80
CA GLY A 188 13.31 -13.49 13.44
C GLY A 188 13.70 -13.40 11.96
N TRP A 189 12.83 -12.88 11.08
CA TRP A 189 13.21 -12.63 9.69
C TRP A 189 14.14 -11.44 9.58
N TRP A 190 14.99 -11.46 8.56
CA TRP A 190 15.98 -10.42 8.38
C TRP A 190 15.63 -9.49 7.25
N TYR A 191 15.91 -8.20 7.46
CA TYR A 191 15.66 -7.14 6.51
C TYR A 191 16.81 -6.14 6.51
N LYS A 192 17.01 -5.44 5.41
CA LYS A 192 17.91 -4.28 5.37
C LYS A 192 17.18 -3.01 5.80
N SER A 193 17.89 -2.18 6.56
CA SER A 193 17.48 -0.84 6.94
C SER A 193 18.71 0.05 7.00
N GLY A 194 18.77 1.05 6.12
CA GLY A 194 19.93 1.95 6.04
C GLY A 194 21.21 1.22 5.61
N GLY A 195 21.08 0.22 4.73
CA GLY A 195 22.19 -0.60 4.23
C GLY A 195 22.69 -1.68 5.20
N SER A 196 22.23 -1.67 6.45
CA SER A 196 22.59 -2.67 7.47
C SER A 196 21.51 -3.72 7.63
N TRP A 197 21.92 -4.96 7.93
CA TRP A 197 21.00 -6.05 8.22
C TRP A 197 20.47 -5.94 9.64
N LYS A 198 19.15 -6.05 9.80
CA LYS A 198 18.43 -6.10 11.07
C LYS A 198 17.53 -7.33 11.09
N GLN A 199 17.13 -7.73 12.29
CA GLN A 199 16.20 -8.82 12.50
C GLN A 199 14.89 -8.25 13.07
N LYS A 200 13.76 -8.77 12.59
CA LYS A 200 12.41 -8.41 13.03
C LYS A 200 12.07 -9.00 14.38
#